data_AF-A0A0D2MW52-F1
#
_entry.id   AF-A0A0D2MW52-F1
#
_cell.length_a   1.000
_cell.length_b   1.000
_cell.length_c   1.000
_cell.angle_alpha   90.00
_cell.angle_beta   90.00
_cell.angle_gamma   90.00
#
_symmetry.space_group_name_H-M   'P 1'
#
loop_
_entity.id
_entity.type
_entity.pdbx_description
1 polymer ?
#
loop_
_entity_poly.entity_id
_entity_poly.type
_entity_poly.pdbx_seq_one_letter_code
_entity_poly.pdbx_strand_id
1 'polypeptide(L)'
;MMGSARVIRCLEENRKVLTQQCTAALFDHEVRMAEDIDFKYPMRKACAWEISSLCQNVPHGHARVIRCLQEHLDDEDMSRECKDEVTRDTNRAAQDYRLNWRLSKACEKDISGLCSGLCSANSNQPCGGVVLHCLTERQENITSQACNDEVFYYQLMEVNDFRNDVILAEACRADVDKYCKDVEPG
;
A
#
# COMPACT_ATOMS: atom_id res chain seq x y z
N MET A 1 11.05 23.54 5.17
CA MET A 1 9.71 23.11 5.66
C MET A 1 9.68 21.58 5.83
N MET A 2 10.41 21.02 6.80
CA MET A 2 10.44 19.57 7.08
C MET A 2 9.59 19.16 8.30
N GLY A 3 9.04 20.13 9.03
CA GLY A 3 8.35 19.90 10.30
C GLY A 3 7.09 19.06 10.15
N SER A 4 6.21 19.42 9.21
CA SER A 4 4.93 18.72 9.03
C SER A 4 5.11 17.26 8.62
N ALA A 5 6.04 16.94 7.71
CA ALA A 5 6.28 15.55 7.29
C ALA A 5 6.75 14.65 8.45
N ARG A 6 7.60 15.17 9.35
CA ARG A 6 8.05 14.43 10.55
C ARG A 6 6.92 14.21 11.55
N VAL A 7 6.03 15.20 11.70
CA VAL A 7 4.86 15.06 12.57
C VAL A 7 3.89 14.03 12.01
N ILE A 8 3.60 14.06 10.70
CA ILE A 8 2.74 13.06 10.06
C ILE A 8 3.31 11.65 10.22
N ARG A 9 4.63 11.45 9.99
CA ARG A 9 5.27 10.15 10.22
C ARG A 9 5.14 9.66 11.66
N CYS A 10 5.32 10.55 12.64
CA CYS A 10 5.11 10.22 14.06
C CYS A 10 3.67 9.77 14.33
N LEU A 11 2.68 10.42 13.73
CA LEU A 11 1.28 10.01 13.83
C LEU A 11 1.03 8.63 13.18
N GLU A 12 1.58 8.39 11.99
CA GLU A 12 1.47 7.10 11.29
C GLU A 12 2.01 5.94 12.13
N GLU A 13 3.16 6.13 12.78
CA GLU A 13 3.81 5.13 13.64
C GLU A 13 3.04 4.87 14.95
N ASN A 14 2.29 5.86 15.44
CA ASN A 14 1.53 5.77 16.70
C ASN A 14 0.02 5.55 16.49
N ARG A 15 -0.42 5.19 15.28
CA ARG A 15 -1.85 5.09 14.91
C ARG A 15 -2.72 4.33 15.92
N LYS A 16 -2.20 3.25 16.50
CA LYS A 16 -2.95 2.38 17.44
C LYS A 16 -3.38 3.09 18.72
N VAL A 17 -2.72 4.19 19.09
CA VAL A 17 -3.00 4.95 20.32
C VAL A 17 -3.57 6.35 20.05
N LEU A 18 -3.76 6.71 18.77
CA LEU A 18 -4.35 7.99 18.41
C LEU A 18 -5.85 8.03 18.70
N THR A 19 -6.38 9.24 18.87
CA THR A 19 -7.82 9.44 18.94
C THR A 19 -8.48 9.05 17.62
N GLN A 20 -9.76 8.66 17.66
CA GLN A 20 -10.51 8.32 16.45
C GLN A 20 -10.53 9.47 15.44
N GLN A 21 -10.71 10.71 15.92
CA GLN A 21 -10.70 11.91 15.07
C GLN A 21 -9.36 12.11 14.36
N CYS A 22 -8.24 11.90 15.08
CA CYS A 22 -6.91 12.04 14.49
C CYS A 22 -6.63 10.91 13.49
N THR A 23 -6.99 9.67 13.83
CA THR A 23 -6.86 8.51 12.94
C THR A 23 -7.63 8.70 11.65
N ALA A 24 -8.85 9.23 11.73
CA ALA A 24 -9.68 9.56 10.59
C ALA A 24 -9.04 10.62 9.68
N ALA A 25 -8.66 11.77 10.25
CA ALA A 25 -8.04 12.85 9.49
C ALA A 25 -6.69 12.42 8.87
N LEU A 26 -5.94 11.56 9.57
CA LEU A 26 -4.71 10.97 9.06
C LEU A 26 -4.99 10.04 7.87
N PHE A 27 -6.02 9.20 7.95
CA PHE A 27 -6.41 8.34 6.85
C PHE A 27 -6.83 9.14 5.60
N ASP A 28 -7.66 10.16 5.77
CA ASP A 28 -8.06 11.07 4.67
C ASP A 28 -6.86 11.79 4.06
N HIS A 29 -5.85 12.10 4.86
CA HIS A 29 -4.59 12.63 4.38
C HIS A 29 -3.84 11.58 3.55
N GLU A 30 -3.65 10.36 4.06
CA GLU A 30 -2.95 9.28 3.35
C GLU A 30 -3.60 8.95 2.00
N VAL A 31 -4.93 8.83 1.93
CA VAL A 31 -5.66 8.57 0.68
C VAL A 31 -5.38 9.65 -0.36
N ARG A 32 -5.38 10.94 0.04
CA ARG A 32 -5.07 12.05 -0.87
C ARG A 32 -3.60 12.07 -1.31
N MET A 33 -2.68 11.66 -0.45
CA MET A 33 -1.25 11.64 -0.76
C MET A 33 -0.81 10.34 -1.48
N ALA A 34 -1.69 9.35 -1.64
CA ALA A 34 -1.38 8.06 -2.26
C ALA A 34 -1.05 8.14 -3.76
N GLU A 35 -1.45 9.23 -4.43
CA GLU A 35 -1.26 9.39 -5.87
C GLU A 35 0.18 9.60 -6.30
N ASP A 36 1.00 10.25 -5.49
CA ASP A 36 2.34 10.66 -5.92
C ASP A 36 3.36 10.52 -4.79
N ILE A 37 4.51 9.95 -5.12
CA ILE A 37 5.65 9.86 -4.21
C ILE A 37 6.12 11.24 -3.75
N ASP A 38 5.90 12.29 -4.56
CA ASP A 38 6.23 13.67 -4.18
C ASP A 38 5.50 14.15 -2.92
N PHE A 39 4.34 13.58 -2.62
CA PHE A 39 3.58 13.86 -1.41
C PHE A 39 3.99 12.96 -0.22
N LYS A 40 4.67 11.85 -0.49
CA LYS A 40 5.21 10.92 0.50
C LYS A 40 6.66 11.27 0.84
N TYR A 41 6.86 12.47 1.41
CA TYR A 41 8.19 13.04 1.62
C TYR A 41 9.24 12.10 2.26
N PRO A 42 8.94 11.34 3.35
CA PRO A 42 9.90 10.39 3.91
C PRO A 42 10.40 9.36 2.88
N MET A 43 9.46 8.74 2.16
CA MET A 43 9.73 7.77 1.10
C MET A 43 10.49 8.39 -0.07
N ARG A 44 10.04 9.53 -0.60
CA ARG A 44 10.75 10.25 -1.67
C ARG A 44 12.19 10.55 -1.29
N LYS A 45 12.42 10.98 -0.05
CA LYS A 45 13.75 11.35 0.41
C LYS A 45 14.66 10.11 0.52
N ALA A 46 14.14 9.01 1.04
CA ALA A 46 14.87 7.75 1.15
C ALA A 46 15.20 7.19 -0.24
N CYS A 47 14.24 7.24 -1.16
CA CYS A 47 14.35 6.70 -2.52
C CYS A 47 14.94 7.66 -3.56
N ALA A 48 15.56 8.77 -3.14
CA ALA A 48 15.95 9.83 -4.07
C ALA A 48 16.95 9.35 -5.13
N TRP A 49 17.82 8.40 -4.77
CA TRP A 49 18.79 7.82 -5.69
C TRP A 49 18.09 6.88 -6.69
N GLU A 50 17.27 5.95 -6.20
CA GLU A 50 16.54 4.94 -6.99
C GLU A 50 15.56 5.60 -7.96
N ILE A 51 14.92 6.70 -7.56
CA ILE A 51 14.08 7.49 -8.47
C ILE A 51 14.92 8.03 -9.64
N SER A 52 16.17 8.43 -9.39
CA SER A 52 17.05 8.99 -10.42
C SER A 52 17.83 7.96 -11.24
N SER A 53 18.05 6.75 -10.71
CA SER A 53 18.84 5.69 -11.35
C SER A 53 17.97 4.58 -11.94
N LEU A 54 17.05 4.03 -11.15
CA LEU A 54 16.19 2.90 -11.54
C LEU A 54 14.91 3.39 -12.24
N CYS A 55 14.33 4.49 -11.78
CA CYS A 55 13.05 5.02 -12.27
C CYS A 55 13.16 6.32 -13.07
N GLN A 56 14.33 6.63 -13.64
CA GLN A 56 14.65 7.93 -14.24
C GLN A 56 13.63 8.43 -15.28
N ASN A 57 13.07 7.51 -16.08
CA ASN A 57 12.17 7.82 -17.18
C ASN A 57 10.68 7.66 -16.83
N VAL A 58 10.37 7.43 -15.55
CA VAL A 58 9.01 7.22 -15.08
C VAL A 58 8.37 8.57 -14.74
N PRO A 59 7.27 8.96 -15.40
CA PRO A 59 6.60 10.22 -15.08
C PRO A 59 5.99 10.17 -13.68
N HIS A 60 6.18 11.24 -12.89
CA HIS A 60 5.57 11.41 -11.57
C HIS A 60 4.02 11.45 -11.65
N GLY A 61 3.36 11.17 -10.52
CA GLY A 61 1.91 11.04 -10.43
C GLY A 61 1.36 9.67 -10.82
N HIS A 62 0.07 9.46 -10.56
CA HIS A 62 -0.64 8.20 -10.82
C HIS A 62 0.06 6.95 -10.24
N ALA A 63 0.79 7.14 -9.15
CA ALA A 63 1.61 6.18 -8.43
C ALA A 63 2.60 5.41 -9.32
N ARG A 64 3.01 5.97 -10.47
CA ARG A 64 3.91 5.27 -11.41
C ARG A 64 5.31 5.08 -10.86
N VAL A 65 5.87 6.12 -10.23
CA VAL A 65 7.20 6.02 -9.59
C VAL A 65 7.14 5.04 -8.41
N ILE A 66 6.06 5.05 -7.64
CA ILE A 66 5.85 4.06 -6.56
C ILE A 66 5.85 2.65 -7.14
N ARG A 67 5.12 2.40 -8.23
CA ARG A 67 5.12 1.09 -8.91
C ARG A 67 6.51 0.68 -9.40
N CYS A 68 7.24 1.58 -10.04
CA CYS A 68 8.61 1.29 -10.47
C CYS A 68 9.50 0.87 -9.29
N LEU A 69 9.45 1.59 -8.16
CA LEU A 69 10.21 1.22 -6.97
C LEU A 69 9.77 -0.13 -6.37
N GLN A 70 8.49 -0.48 -6.45
CA GLN A 70 8.00 -1.79 -6.04
C GLN A 70 8.49 -2.92 -6.96
N GLU A 71 8.60 -2.66 -8.26
CA GLU A 71 9.11 -3.64 -9.25
C GLU A 71 10.63 -3.85 -9.15
N HIS A 72 11.37 -2.87 -8.62
CA HIS A 72 12.81 -2.94 -8.36
C HIS A 72 13.15 -3.25 -6.89
N LEU A 73 12.20 -3.76 -6.09
CA LEU A 73 12.42 -3.96 -4.64
C LEU A 73 13.59 -4.89 -4.30
N ASP A 74 13.86 -5.87 -5.18
CA ASP A 74 14.94 -6.86 -5.03
C ASP A 74 16.14 -6.58 -5.96
N ASP A 75 16.19 -5.40 -6.55
CA ASP A 75 17.34 -4.94 -7.33
C ASP A 75 18.57 -4.79 -6.40
N GLU A 76 19.76 -5.20 -6.84
CA GLU A 76 20.99 -5.07 -6.05
C GLU A 76 21.35 -3.61 -5.76
N ASP A 77 20.89 -2.71 -6.63
CA ASP A 77 21.08 -1.28 -6.52
C ASP A 77 20.04 -0.63 -5.57
N MET A 78 19.03 -1.35 -5.11
CA MET A 78 18.02 -0.84 -4.17
C MET A 78 18.62 -0.61 -2.78
N SER A 79 18.70 0.65 -2.33
CA SER A 79 19.17 0.92 -0.97
C SER A 79 18.21 0.36 0.08
N ARG A 80 18.76 -0.01 1.23
CA ARG A 80 17.96 -0.49 2.37
C ARG A 80 16.95 0.55 2.81
N GLU A 81 17.34 1.82 2.85
CA GLU A 81 16.46 2.92 3.24
C GLU A 81 15.27 3.06 2.30
N CYS A 82 15.48 2.93 0.99
CA CYS A 82 14.38 2.96 0.04
C CYS A 82 13.52 1.68 0.13
N LYS A 83 14.14 0.49 0.23
CA LYS A 83 13.43 -0.79 0.39
C LYS A 83 12.52 -0.77 1.63
N ASP A 84 12.99 -0.23 2.75
CA ASP A 84 12.21 -0.10 3.98
C ASP A 84 10.99 0.81 3.82
N GLU A 85 11.12 1.95 3.12
CA GLU A 85 10.01 2.88 2.88
C GLU A 85 9.01 2.35 1.84
N VAL A 86 9.47 1.71 0.77
CA VAL A 86 8.58 1.05 -0.22
C VAL A 86 7.83 -0.09 0.42
N THR A 87 8.51 -0.94 1.19
CA THR A 87 7.88 -2.07 1.91
C THR A 87 6.84 -1.57 2.91
N ARG A 88 7.13 -0.47 3.63
CA ARG A 88 6.18 0.15 4.54
C ARG A 88 4.95 0.70 3.80
N ASP A 89 5.14 1.40 2.69
CA ASP A 89 4.05 1.97 1.90
C ASP A 89 3.16 0.88 1.31
N THR A 90 3.77 -0.16 0.74
CA THR A 90 3.14 -1.37 0.21
C THR A 90 2.29 -2.07 1.28
N ASN A 91 2.88 -2.39 2.44
CA ASN A 91 2.17 -3.02 3.55
C ASN A 91 1.03 -2.15 4.08
N ARG A 92 1.19 -0.82 4.05
CA ARG A 92 0.13 0.12 4.45
C ARG A 92 -1.00 0.14 3.42
N ALA A 93 -0.68 0.13 2.13
CA ALA A 93 -1.66 0.12 1.04
C ALA A 93 -2.47 -1.18 0.99
N ALA A 94 -1.89 -2.31 1.40
CA ALA A 94 -2.59 -3.59 1.53
C ALA A 94 -3.71 -3.58 2.59
N GLN A 95 -3.61 -2.73 3.62
CA GLN A 95 -4.63 -2.61 4.67
C GLN A 95 -5.96 -2.04 4.17
N ASP A 96 -5.92 -1.27 3.09
CA ASP A 96 -7.10 -0.60 2.58
C ASP A 96 -6.95 -0.25 1.10
N TYR A 97 -7.84 -0.76 0.25
CA TYR A 97 -7.81 -0.52 -1.19
C TYR A 97 -7.75 0.97 -1.57
N ARG A 98 -8.27 1.88 -0.72
CA ARG A 98 -8.28 3.33 -0.96
C ARG A 98 -6.89 3.95 -0.86
N LEU A 99 -5.95 3.28 -0.20
CA LEU A 99 -4.55 3.67 -0.11
C LEU A 99 -3.73 3.17 -1.31
N ASN A 100 -4.22 2.16 -2.03
CA ASN A 100 -3.66 1.75 -3.31
C ASN A 100 -4.29 2.59 -4.44
N TRP A 101 -3.65 3.72 -4.78
CA TRP A 101 -4.18 4.65 -5.78
C TRP A 101 -4.44 3.98 -7.14
N ARG A 102 -3.54 3.10 -7.60
CA ARG A 102 -3.67 2.46 -8.92
C ARG A 102 -4.86 1.52 -8.97
N LEU A 103 -4.94 0.61 -7.99
CA LEU A 103 -6.04 -0.34 -7.87
C LEU A 103 -7.37 0.37 -7.63
N SER A 104 -7.43 1.33 -6.71
CA SER A 104 -8.69 2.05 -6.42
C SER A 104 -9.24 2.78 -7.65
N LYS A 105 -8.38 3.32 -8.51
CA LYS A 105 -8.78 3.97 -9.77
C LYS A 105 -9.14 2.97 -10.86
N ALA A 106 -8.34 1.93 -11.04
CA ALA A 106 -8.59 0.93 -12.08
C ALA A 106 -9.86 0.11 -11.82
N CYS A 107 -10.14 -0.18 -10.55
CA CYS A 107 -11.20 -1.07 -10.10
C CYS A 107 -12.46 -0.36 -9.57
N GLU A 108 -12.61 0.96 -9.75
CA GLU A 108 -13.73 1.72 -9.16
C GLU A 108 -15.11 1.11 -9.47
N LYS A 109 -15.32 0.73 -10.73
CA LYS A 109 -16.58 0.11 -11.19
C LYS A 109 -16.74 -1.31 -10.67
N ASP A 110 -15.68 -2.11 -10.72
CA ASP A 110 -15.69 -3.49 -10.28
C ASP A 110 -15.90 -3.60 -8.76
N ILE A 111 -15.29 -2.71 -7.96
CA ILE A 111 -15.54 -2.60 -6.52
C ILE A 111 -17.01 -2.29 -6.24
N SER A 112 -17.57 -1.32 -6.98
CA SER A 112 -18.97 -0.93 -6.82
C SER A 112 -19.95 -2.03 -7.25
N GLY A 113 -19.61 -2.81 -8.28
CA GLY A 113 -20.48 -3.85 -8.83
C GLY A 113 -20.34 -5.20 -8.12
N LEU A 114 -19.11 -5.59 -7.78
CA LEU A 114 -18.78 -6.93 -7.28
C LEU A 114 -18.58 -6.97 -5.76
N CYS A 115 -18.10 -5.88 -5.15
CA CYS A 115 -17.65 -5.83 -3.76
C CYS A 115 -18.39 -4.79 -2.91
N SER A 116 -19.58 -4.38 -3.34
CA SER A 116 -20.40 -3.40 -2.62
C SER A 116 -20.79 -3.87 -1.22
N GLY A 117 -20.83 -2.92 -0.28
CA GLY A 117 -21.23 -3.17 1.11
C GLY A 117 -20.15 -3.79 2.01
N LEU A 118 -19.02 -4.26 1.46
CA LEU A 118 -17.93 -4.83 2.25
C LEU A 118 -17.13 -3.75 3.02
N CYS A 119 -16.95 -2.58 2.41
CA CYS A 119 -16.38 -1.43 3.07
C CYS A 119 -17.04 -0.15 2.56
N SER A 120 -17.36 0.76 3.47
CA SER A 120 -17.88 2.07 3.08
C SER A 120 -16.74 2.95 2.58
N ALA A 121 -16.87 3.45 1.35
CA ALA A 121 -15.88 4.35 0.74
C ALA A 121 -15.60 5.59 1.60
N ASN A 122 -16.60 6.03 2.38
CA ASN A 122 -16.53 7.20 3.28
C ASN A 122 -16.25 6.81 4.74
N SER A 123 -15.91 5.54 5.03
CA SER A 123 -15.56 5.13 6.39
C SER A 123 -14.14 5.57 6.74
N ASN A 124 -13.97 6.21 7.87
CA ASN A 124 -12.65 6.56 8.37
C ASN A 124 -11.93 5.38 9.05
N GLN A 125 -12.55 4.19 9.07
CA GLN A 125 -11.92 2.96 9.54
C GLN A 125 -11.30 2.18 8.37
N PRO A 126 -10.12 1.55 8.58
CA PRO A 126 -9.52 0.66 7.59
C PRO A 126 -10.45 -0.49 7.22
N CYS A 127 -10.48 -0.84 5.93
CA CYS A 127 -11.28 -1.96 5.42
C CYS A 127 -10.68 -3.34 5.76
N GLY A 128 -9.47 -3.44 6.30
CA GLY A 128 -8.86 -4.72 6.69
C GLY A 128 -8.68 -5.70 5.53
N GLY A 129 -8.34 -5.20 4.33
CA GLY A 129 -8.12 -6.03 3.15
C GLY A 129 -9.38 -6.66 2.52
N VAL A 130 -10.57 -6.54 3.11
CA VAL A 130 -11.77 -7.28 2.65
C VAL A 130 -12.18 -6.99 1.20
N VAL A 131 -11.96 -5.77 0.72
CA VAL A 131 -12.24 -5.39 -0.67
C VAL A 131 -11.20 -5.99 -1.62
N LEU A 132 -9.93 -6.02 -1.21
CA LEU A 132 -8.84 -6.61 -2.01
C LEU A 132 -9.01 -8.12 -2.13
N HIS A 133 -9.35 -8.78 -1.03
CA HIS A 133 -9.72 -10.20 -1.02
C HIS A 133 -10.95 -10.47 -1.92
N CYS A 134 -12.00 -9.64 -1.83
CA CYS A 134 -13.17 -9.78 -2.71
C CYS A 134 -12.83 -9.67 -4.21
N LEU A 135 -11.98 -8.71 -4.58
CA LEU A 135 -11.54 -8.56 -5.97
C LEU A 135 -10.75 -9.78 -6.45
N THR A 136 -9.90 -10.34 -5.58
CA THR A 136 -9.12 -11.54 -5.84
C THR A 136 -10.01 -12.77 -6.05
N GLU A 137 -10.97 -13.01 -5.14
CA GLU A 137 -11.93 -14.13 -5.23
C GLU A 137 -12.85 -14.04 -6.46
N ARG A 138 -13.10 -12.82 -6.96
CA ARG A 138 -14.00 -12.55 -8.09
C ARG A 138 -13.27 -12.09 -9.34
N GLN A 139 -11.97 -12.35 -9.44
CA GLN A 139 -11.14 -11.84 -10.53
C GLN A 139 -11.63 -12.26 -11.92
N GLU A 140 -12.23 -13.46 -12.04
CA GLU A 140 -12.84 -13.94 -13.29
C GLU A 140 -14.07 -13.11 -13.73
N ASN A 141 -14.71 -12.40 -12.80
CA ASN A 141 -15.84 -11.52 -13.08
C ASN A 141 -15.40 -10.07 -13.39
N ILE A 142 -14.12 -9.74 -13.25
CA ILE A 142 -13.57 -8.42 -13.54
C ILE A 142 -13.43 -8.27 -15.06
N THR A 143 -14.18 -7.33 -15.64
CA THR A 143 -14.18 -7.09 -17.09
C THR A 143 -13.17 -6.04 -17.53
N SER A 144 -12.74 -5.17 -16.61
CA SER A 144 -11.73 -4.14 -16.86
C SER A 144 -10.34 -4.77 -16.86
N GLN A 145 -9.66 -4.78 -18.00
CA GLN A 145 -8.26 -5.24 -18.07
C GLN A 145 -7.37 -4.49 -17.08
N ALA A 146 -7.52 -3.17 -17.01
CA ALA A 146 -6.73 -2.35 -16.09
C ALA A 146 -6.97 -2.73 -14.62
N CYS A 147 -8.22 -3.07 -14.23
CA CYS A 147 -8.47 -3.56 -12.88
C CYS A 147 -7.85 -4.95 -12.68
N ASN A 148 -8.00 -5.84 -13.66
CA ASN A 148 -7.45 -7.19 -13.60
C ASN A 148 -5.93 -7.17 -13.42
N ASP A 149 -5.23 -6.29 -14.15
CA ASP A 149 -3.77 -6.10 -14.03
C ASP A 149 -3.36 -5.62 -12.62
N GLU A 150 -4.11 -4.69 -12.02
CA GLU A 150 -3.80 -4.20 -10.66
C GLU A 150 -4.16 -5.22 -9.57
N VAL A 151 -5.20 -6.04 -9.77
CA VAL A 151 -5.53 -7.17 -8.87
C VAL A 151 -4.45 -8.24 -8.96
N PHE A 152 -4.01 -8.58 -10.17
CA PHE A 152 -2.92 -9.53 -10.38
C PHE A 152 -1.62 -9.04 -9.72
N TYR A 153 -1.30 -7.76 -9.88
CA TYR A 153 -0.12 -7.20 -9.21
C TYR A 153 -0.26 -7.22 -7.68
N TYR A 154 -1.45 -6.94 -7.15
CA TYR A 154 -1.70 -7.07 -5.72
C TYR A 154 -1.46 -8.51 -5.23
N GLN A 155 -1.88 -9.54 -5.98
CA GLN A 155 -1.58 -10.93 -5.64
C GLN A 155 -0.07 -11.22 -5.66
N LEU A 156 0.68 -10.64 -6.61
CA LEU A 156 2.15 -10.75 -6.61
C LEU A 156 2.77 -10.14 -5.34
N MET A 157 2.25 -9.00 -4.89
CA MET A 157 2.67 -8.39 -3.64
C MET A 157 2.39 -9.27 -2.41
N GLU A 158 1.25 -9.98 -2.38
CA GLU A 158 0.93 -10.94 -1.31
C GLU A 158 1.89 -12.13 -1.28
N VAL A 159 2.33 -12.61 -2.45
CA VAL A 159 3.32 -13.68 -2.57
C VAL A 159 4.71 -13.23 -2.11
N ASN A 160 5.11 -12.01 -2.46
CA ASN A 160 6.43 -11.47 -2.14
C ASN A 160 6.59 -11.10 -0.66
N ASP A 161 5.52 -10.67 -0.01
CA ASP A 161 5.52 -10.35 1.42
C ASP A 161 4.18 -10.70 2.05
N PHE A 162 4.18 -11.67 2.96
CA PHE A 162 2.96 -12.18 3.58
C PHE A 162 2.18 -11.10 4.36
N ARG A 163 2.85 -10.00 4.75
CA ARG A 163 2.23 -8.86 5.44
C ARG A 163 1.25 -8.11 4.53
N ASN A 164 1.34 -8.29 3.21
CA ASN A 164 0.39 -7.76 2.24
C ASN A 164 -0.92 -8.57 2.18
N ASP A 165 -0.92 -9.85 2.54
CA ASP A 165 -2.16 -10.58 2.80
C ASP A 165 -2.62 -10.26 4.22
N VAL A 166 -3.42 -9.20 4.35
CA VAL A 166 -3.83 -8.66 5.65
C VAL A 166 -4.62 -9.67 6.47
N ILE A 167 -5.47 -10.47 5.82
CA ILE A 167 -6.32 -11.45 6.49
C ILE A 167 -5.43 -12.56 7.07
N LEU A 168 -4.50 -13.09 6.27
CA LEU A 168 -3.54 -14.09 6.71
C LEU A 168 -2.61 -13.53 7.78
N ALA A 169 -2.04 -12.34 7.57
CA ALA A 169 -1.11 -11.70 8.48
C ALA A 169 -1.75 -11.44 9.85
N GLU A 170 -3.01 -10.99 9.89
CA GLU A 170 -3.72 -10.79 11.15
C GLU A 170 -4.01 -12.11 11.88
N ALA A 171 -4.46 -13.13 11.15
CA ALA A 171 -4.78 -14.44 11.70
C ALA A 171 -3.54 -15.18 12.22
N CYS A 172 -2.41 -15.09 11.49
CA CYS A 172 -1.20 -15.87 11.76
C CYS A 172 -0.15 -15.11 12.59
N ARG A 173 -0.37 -13.83 12.92
CA ARG A 173 0.61 -12.98 13.62
C ARG A 173 1.27 -13.64 14.83
N ALA A 174 0.48 -14.24 15.72
CA ALA A 174 1.03 -14.87 16.93
C ALA A 174 1.87 -16.13 16.63
N ASP A 175 1.51 -16.88 15.58
CA ASP A 175 2.25 -18.06 15.16
C ASP A 175 3.53 -17.68 14.41
N VAL A 176 3.48 -16.64 13.56
CA VAL A 176 4.67 -16.08 12.91
C VAL A 176 5.68 -15.60 13.95
N ASP A 177 5.24 -14.82 14.95
CA ASP A 177 6.08 -14.34 16.05
C ASP A 177 6.72 -15.50 16.85
N LYS A 178 6.01 -16.64 16.93
CA LYS A 178 6.45 -17.80 17.71
C LYS A 178 7.39 -18.72 16.92
N TYR A 179 7.09 -18.98 15.65
CA TYR A 179 7.72 -20.05 14.88
C TYR A 179 8.62 -19.57 13.72
N CYS A 180 8.46 -18.34 13.23
CA CYS A 180 9.10 -17.86 12.00
C CYS A 180 10.14 -16.75 12.26
N LYS A 181 10.79 -16.74 13.43
CA LYS A 181 11.68 -15.64 13.85
C LYS A 181 12.90 -15.41 12.95
N ASP A 182 13.36 -16.47 12.28
CA ASP A 182 14.56 -16.46 11.44
C ASP A 182 14.22 -16.43 9.94
N VAL A 183 12.95 -16.16 9.59
CA VAL A 183 12.47 -16.06 8.21
C VAL A 183 12.26 -14.59 7.87
N GLU A 184 12.89 -14.13 6.79
CA GLU A 184 12.59 -12.79 6.27
C GLU A 184 11.16 -12.78 5.70
N PRO A 185 10.32 -11.82 6.13
CA PRO A 185 8.92 -11.79 5.73
C PRO A 185 8.70 -11.32 4.28
N GLY A 186 9.73 -10.72 3.68
CA GLY A 186 9.81 -10.08 2.36
C GLY A 186 11.02 -9.16 2.32
#